data_AF-A0A6M1UFB8-F1
#
_entry.id   AF-A0A6M1UFB8-F1
#
_cell.length_a   1.000
_cell.length_b   1.000
_cell.length_c   1.000
_cell.angle_alpha   90.00
_cell.angle_beta   90.00
_cell.angle_gamma   90.00
#
_symmetry.space_group_name_H-M   'P 1'
#
loop_
_entity.id
_entity.type
_entity.pdbx_description
1 polymer ?
#
loop_
_entity_poly.entity_id
_entity_poly.type
_entity_poly.pdbx_seq_one_letter_code
_entity_poly.pdbx_strand_id
1 'polypeptide(L)'
;MKAIRLTTIFLMMIFFISLFSSSGYAVGPTDTKDPIKAGISNIVFHFDAYGSPIAHGLVYLQNTSKYEVHNIHATIDLYNKKGQKISISPVKFEDDDLLPGASLTPGDTSSGVGMSFALVPSISNQVDLEGAYVKPTYTFVIGKKAAPVAKVKPQIIAAYYKGSTFHLDTIIVNYGEATATNFHWKDWTGYVVWPDESHLLDLPQKKHPNINQSLVLGPGQYVRASFEISNVDPSIPIPDPNDLGIELPLQYDSVAPFQDSQFLLMVNNQRVSTQALIENGITYVPIRALSEALGAEISWDEPSQSVTVTKDKSTLRLFVDSNRYYLNDQIMTSPGKARLQNNTTFMVPLRIVAEAFHCMVHYEQNWEKELIIIISK
;
A
#
# COMPACT_ATOMS: atom_id res chain seq x y z
N MET A 1 33.16 -13.28 44.67
CA MET A 1 33.73 -13.43 43.31
C MET A 1 32.98 -14.57 42.63
N LYS A 2 31.78 -14.31 42.09
CA LYS A 2 31.48 -13.96 40.69
C LYS A 2 31.97 -15.01 39.69
N ALA A 3 31.05 -15.91 39.32
CA ALA A 3 30.91 -16.46 37.98
C ALA A 3 29.40 -16.56 37.70
N ILE A 4 28.83 -15.49 37.13
CA ILE A 4 27.49 -15.51 36.54
C ILE A 4 27.73 -15.58 35.03
N ARG A 5 27.33 -16.68 34.41
CA ARG A 5 27.31 -16.84 32.95
C ARG A 5 26.34 -15.80 32.38
N LEU A 6 26.85 -14.87 31.58
CA LEU A 6 26.04 -13.93 30.81
C LEU A 6 25.44 -14.66 29.61
N THR A 7 24.19 -15.08 29.79
CA THR A 7 23.16 -15.12 28.76
C THR A 7 23.02 -13.74 28.12
N THR A 8 23.48 -13.57 26.89
CA THR A 8 23.11 -12.42 26.02
C THR A 8 22.09 -12.88 24.99
N ILE A 9 20.98 -13.40 25.52
CA ILE A 9 19.69 -13.56 24.87
C ILE A 9 18.74 -12.86 25.85
N PHE A 10 17.84 -12.00 25.36
CA PHE A 10 17.04 -11.01 26.09
C PHE A 10 17.78 -9.70 26.43
N LEU A 11 17.62 -8.67 25.58
CA LEU A 11 16.92 -7.42 25.92
C LEU A 11 16.99 -6.40 24.75
N MET A 12 16.42 -6.73 23.59
CA MET A 12 16.01 -5.71 22.60
C MET A 12 14.71 -6.12 21.89
N MET A 13 13.87 -6.85 22.62
CA MET A 13 12.49 -7.16 22.27
C MET A 13 11.61 -6.04 22.87
N ILE A 14 11.78 -4.81 22.40
CA ILE A 14 10.91 -3.67 22.73
C ILE A 14 10.57 -2.99 21.41
N PHE A 15 9.31 -3.19 20.99
CA PHE A 15 8.57 -2.45 19.97
C PHE A 15 9.26 -2.21 18.62
N PHE A 16 9.18 -3.18 17.70
CA PHE A 16 9.31 -2.95 16.26
C PHE A 16 8.21 -3.72 15.53
N ILE A 17 6.96 -3.46 15.90
CA ILE A 17 5.78 -3.88 15.15
C ILE A 17 4.85 -2.69 15.12
N SER A 18 5.11 -1.77 14.20
CA SER A 18 4.23 -0.61 14.02
C SER A 18 4.57 0.24 12.79
N LEU A 19 3.93 -0.12 11.67
CA LEU A 19 3.56 0.74 10.54
C LEU A 19 4.67 1.26 9.64
N PHE A 20 4.87 0.52 8.55
CA PHE A 20 5.34 1.12 7.32
C PHE A 20 4.31 2.15 6.86
N SER A 21 4.75 3.40 6.73
CA SER A 21 4.13 4.31 5.78
C SER A 21 4.05 3.59 4.44
N SER A 22 2.92 3.73 3.78
CA SER A 22 2.76 3.35 2.38
C SER A 22 3.62 4.27 1.52
N SER A 23 4.95 4.22 1.64
CA SER A 23 5.82 4.62 0.55
C SER A 23 5.58 3.59 -0.53
N GLY A 24 4.59 3.89 -1.38
CA GLY A 24 4.16 3.04 -2.48
C GLY A 24 5.37 2.65 -3.32
N TYR A 25 5.82 1.41 -3.18
CA TYR A 25 6.50 0.78 -4.28
C TYR A 25 5.45 0.64 -5.37
N ALA A 26 5.56 1.47 -6.40
CA ALA A 26 4.81 1.31 -7.63
C ALA A 26 5.09 -0.11 -8.13
N VAL A 27 4.14 -1.02 -7.89
CA VAL A 27 4.19 -2.35 -8.47
C VAL A 27 3.77 -2.17 -9.92
N GLY A 28 4.75 -2.01 -10.79
CA GLY A 28 4.57 -2.29 -12.21
C GLY A 28 4.17 -3.76 -12.39
N PRO A 29 3.60 -4.14 -13.54
CA PRO A 29 3.06 -5.47 -13.77
C PRO A 29 4.15 -6.53 -13.54
N THR A 30 4.10 -7.21 -12.40
CA THR A 30 5.01 -8.32 -12.12
C THR A 30 4.41 -9.59 -12.70
N ASP A 31 4.97 -9.96 -13.85
CA ASP A 31 4.87 -11.28 -14.45
C ASP A 31 5.01 -12.35 -13.36
N THR A 32 4.10 -13.33 -13.35
CA THR A 32 3.90 -14.35 -12.30
C THR A 32 5.09 -15.32 -12.10
N LYS A 33 6.26 -15.02 -12.65
CA LYS A 33 7.46 -15.88 -12.60
C LYS A 33 8.25 -15.73 -11.31
N ASP A 34 8.07 -14.62 -10.58
CA ASP A 34 8.79 -14.36 -9.35
C ASP A 34 7.83 -13.96 -8.21
N PRO A 35 7.41 -14.92 -7.37
CA PRO A 35 6.41 -14.71 -6.32
C PRO A 35 6.96 -14.00 -5.09
N ILE A 36 8.28 -13.80 -4.99
CA ILE A 36 8.92 -13.21 -3.81
C ILE A 36 9.48 -11.85 -4.20
N LYS A 37 9.21 -10.82 -3.37
CA LYS A 37 9.94 -9.56 -3.41
C LYS A 37 10.77 -9.41 -2.15
N ALA A 38 11.97 -8.86 -2.29
CA ALA A 38 12.83 -8.55 -1.15
C ALA A 38 13.12 -7.06 -1.06
N GLY A 39 13.20 -6.59 0.19
CA GLY A 39 13.63 -5.23 0.53
C GLY A 39 14.54 -5.24 1.74
N ILE A 40 15.16 -4.10 2.03
CA ILE A 40 15.97 -3.90 3.23
C ILE A 40 15.71 -2.51 3.79
N SER A 41 15.71 -2.39 5.12
CA SER A 41 15.57 -1.11 5.83
C SER A 41 16.54 -1.04 7.02
N ASN A 42 16.62 0.13 7.65
CA ASN A 42 17.38 0.36 8.88
C ASN A 42 18.82 -0.12 8.76
N ILE A 43 19.44 0.19 7.62
CA ILE A 43 20.82 -0.21 7.35
C ILE A 43 21.74 0.64 8.21
N VAL A 44 22.56 0.03 9.06
CA VAL A 44 23.50 0.69 9.97
C VAL A 44 24.92 0.19 9.71
N PHE A 45 25.83 1.13 9.42
CA PHE A 45 27.26 0.89 9.26
C PHE A 45 27.99 0.86 10.60
N HIS A 46 28.91 -0.09 10.77
CA HIS A 46 29.88 -0.11 11.87
C HIS A 46 31.08 -1.01 11.53
N PHE A 47 32.03 -1.10 12.45
CA PHE A 47 33.15 -2.04 12.37
C PHE A 47 32.93 -3.21 13.32
N ASP A 48 33.29 -4.41 12.88
CA ASP A 48 33.30 -5.58 13.76
C ASP A 48 34.48 -5.54 14.76
N ALA A 49 34.56 -6.55 15.63
CA ALA A 49 35.63 -6.65 16.65
C ALA A 49 37.06 -6.74 16.07
N TYR A 50 37.19 -7.03 14.76
CA TYR A 50 38.47 -7.14 14.06
C TYR A 50 38.76 -5.90 13.19
N GLY A 51 37.89 -4.88 13.22
CA GLY A 51 38.03 -3.65 12.44
C GLY A 51 37.56 -3.78 10.99
N SER A 52 36.82 -4.83 10.64
CA SER A 52 36.26 -4.99 9.28
C SER A 52 34.92 -4.25 9.16
N PRO A 53 34.67 -3.55 8.03
CA PRO A 53 33.41 -2.84 7.83
C PRO A 53 32.25 -3.81 7.64
N ILE A 54 31.16 -3.56 8.37
CA ILE A 54 29.93 -4.36 8.31
C ILE A 54 28.68 -3.45 8.28
N ALA A 55 27.62 -3.96 7.66
CA ALA A 55 26.29 -3.34 7.70
C ALA A 55 25.30 -4.30 8.34
N HIS A 56 24.48 -3.81 9.27
CA HIS A 56 23.31 -4.53 9.75
C HIS A 56 22.06 -3.91 9.15
N GLY A 57 21.08 -4.72 8.75
CA GLY A 57 19.81 -4.22 8.28
C GLY A 57 18.71 -5.26 8.44
N LEU A 58 17.47 -4.81 8.40
CA LEU A 58 16.31 -5.69 8.45
C LEU A 58 15.88 -5.99 7.01
N VAL A 59 16.03 -7.24 6.59
CA VAL A 59 15.62 -7.72 5.26
C VAL A 59 14.20 -8.25 5.36
N TYR A 60 13.34 -7.86 4.41
CA TYR A 60 11.97 -8.33 4.34
C TYR A 60 11.75 -9.11 3.06
N LEU A 61 10.94 -10.16 3.17
CA LEU A 61 10.39 -10.89 2.05
C LEU A 61 8.87 -10.69 2.01
N GLN A 62 8.34 -10.58 0.81
CA GLN A 62 6.91 -10.44 0.52
C GLN A 62 6.50 -11.51 -0.48
N ASN A 63 5.44 -12.27 -0.18
CA ASN A 63 4.83 -13.19 -1.15
C ASN A 63 3.78 -12.44 -1.96
N THR A 64 4.12 -12.08 -3.19
CA THR A 64 3.23 -11.37 -4.13
C THR A 64 2.37 -12.31 -4.97
N SER A 65 2.33 -13.60 -4.63
CA SER A 65 1.57 -14.63 -5.35
C SER A 65 0.33 -15.08 -4.56
N LYS A 66 -0.65 -15.61 -5.31
CA LYS A 66 -1.87 -16.26 -4.76
C LYS A 66 -1.63 -17.68 -4.24
N TYR A 67 -0.39 -18.17 -4.33
CA TYR A 67 0.03 -19.49 -3.88
C TYR A 67 0.96 -19.38 -2.68
N GLU A 68 0.83 -20.33 -1.78
CA GLU A 68 1.78 -20.50 -0.69
C GLU A 68 3.19 -20.74 -1.26
N VAL A 69 4.19 -20.22 -0.55
CA VAL A 69 5.61 -20.40 -0.87
C VAL A 69 6.24 -21.11 0.33
N HIS A 70 6.90 -22.23 0.06
CA HIS A 70 7.52 -23.11 1.05
C HIS A 70 8.96 -23.44 0.66
N ASN A 71 9.76 -23.87 1.63
CA ASN A 71 11.15 -24.31 1.48
C ASN A 71 12.00 -23.26 0.76
N ILE A 72 11.94 -22.01 1.23
CA ILE A 72 12.74 -20.95 0.62
C ILE A 72 14.19 -21.14 1.06
N HIS A 73 15.07 -21.25 0.08
CA HIS A 73 16.51 -21.11 0.26
C HIS A 73 16.95 -19.92 -0.56
N ALA A 74 17.48 -18.88 0.08
CA ALA A 74 17.93 -17.66 -0.57
C ALA A 74 19.40 -17.37 -0.26
N THR A 75 20.08 -16.80 -1.26
CA THR A 75 21.34 -16.09 -1.09
C THR A 75 21.10 -14.62 -1.39
N ILE A 76 21.42 -13.74 -0.44
CA ILE A 76 21.14 -12.31 -0.52
C ILE A 76 22.44 -11.54 -0.63
N ASP A 77 22.56 -10.75 -1.70
CA ASP A 77 23.65 -9.83 -1.91
C ASP A 77 23.21 -8.38 -1.72
N LEU A 78 24.11 -7.55 -1.19
CA LEU A 78 23.88 -6.13 -0.97
C LEU A 78 24.51 -5.31 -2.10
N TYR A 79 23.74 -4.38 -2.65
CA TYR A 79 24.15 -3.49 -3.73
C TYR A 79 23.99 -2.04 -3.30
N ASN A 80 24.86 -1.15 -3.79
CA ASN A 80 24.69 0.28 -3.61
C ASN A 80 23.69 0.86 -4.63
N LYS A 81 23.30 2.14 -4.46
CA LYS A 81 22.39 2.85 -5.39
C LYS A 81 22.85 2.92 -6.86
N LYS A 82 24.15 2.70 -7.13
CA LYS A 82 24.72 2.64 -8.49
C LYS A 82 24.66 1.24 -9.10
N GLY A 83 24.13 0.25 -8.38
CA GLY A 83 24.01 -1.14 -8.81
C GLY A 83 25.30 -1.96 -8.71
N GLN A 84 26.27 -1.52 -7.92
CA GLN A 84 27.49 -2.26 -7.65
C GLN A 84 27.33 -3.13 -6.40
N LYS A 85 27.79 -4.38 -6.45
CA LYS A 85 27.80 -5.28 -5.29
C LYS A 85 28.79 -4.75 -4.25
N ILE A 86 28.32 -4.60 -3.02
CA ILE A 86 29.11 -4.07 -1.89
C ILE A 86 29.29 -5.08 -0.75
N SER A 87 28.55 -6.20 -0.76
CA SER A 87 28.82 -7.33 0.14
C SER A 87 29.99 -8.18 -0.39
N ILE A 88 30.88 -8.62 0.51
CA ILE A 88 32.00 -9.52 0.15
C ILE A 88 31.53 -10.96 -0.12
N SER A 89 30.45 -11.36 0.55
CA SER A 89 29.86 -12.69 0.45
C SER A 89 28.34 -12.58 0.58
N PRO A 90 27.58 -13.43 -0.14
CA PRO A 90 26.13 -13.49 0.04
C PRO A 90 25.79 -14.01 1.44
N VAL A 91 24.74 -13.46 2.03
CA VAL A 91 24.12 -14.01 3.24
C VAL A 91 23.18 -15.12 2.81
N LYS A 92 23.27 -16.27 3.47
CA LYS A 92 22.31 -17.38 3.26
C LYS A 92 21.12 -17.21 4.19
N PHE A 93 19.96 -17.59 3.69
CA PHE A 93 18.69 -17.49 4.38
C PHE A 93 17.84 -18.70 4.03
N GLU A 94 17.23 -19.32 5.03
CA GLU A 94 16.28 -20.41 4.88
C GLU A 94 14.97 -20.12 5.64
N ASP A 95 13.90 -20.87 5.39
CA ASP A 95 12.60 -20.67 6.05
C ASP A 95 12.70 -20.62 7.58
N ASP A 96 13.57 -21.44 8.18
CA ASP A 96 13.77 -21.51 9.63
C ASP A 96 14.41 -20.22 10.23
N ASP A 97 14.99 -19.36 9.39
CA ASP A 97 15.54 -18.07 9.79
C ASP A 97 14.46 -16.97 9.91
N LEU A 98 13.23 -17.26 9.48
CA LEU A 98 12.09 -16.36 9.68
C LEU A 98 11.74 -16.26 11.17
N LEU A 99 11.22 -15.10 11.57
CA LEU A 99 10.72 -14.91 12.93
C LEU A 99 9.69 -16.00 13.29
N PRO A 100 9.68 -16.53 14.53
CA PRO A 100 8.71 -17.56 14.93
C PRO A 100 7.26 -17.13 14.66
N GLY A 101 6.55 -17.91 13.84
CA GLY A 101 5.18 -17.60 13.39
C GLY A 101 5.09 -16.76 12.11
N ALA A 102 6.21 -16.30 11.57
CA ALA A 102 6.27 -15.72 10.24
C ALA A 102 6.27 -16.84 9.19
N SER A 103 5.23 -16.86 8.37
CA SER A 103 5.21 -17.60 7.12
C SER A 103 4.95 -16.62 5.98
N LEU A 104 5.41 -16.91 4.78
CA LEU A 104 5.10 -16.11 3.60
C LEU A 104 3.73 -16.49 3.05
N THR A 105 2.67 -16.20 3.80
CA THR A 105 1.32 -16.48 3.31
C THR A 105 0.98 -15.57 2.11
N PRO A 106 0.07 -16.00 1.23
CA PRO A 106 -0.29 -15.22 0.04
C PRO A 106 -0.71 -13.77 0.32
N GLY A 107 0.11 -12.84 -0.18
CA GLY A 107 -0.06 -11.41 -0.01
C GLY A 107 0.22 -10.89 1.40
N ASP A 108 1.04 -11.60 2.19
CA ASP A 108 1.71 -11.02 3.35
C ASP A 108 2.74 -9.98 2.89
N THR A 109 2.74 -8.84 3.59
CA THR A 109 3.53 -7.66 3.21
C THR A 109 4.82 -7.50 4.00
N SER A 110 5.13 -8.36 4.98
CA SER A 110 6.41 -8.26 5.71
C SER A 110 6.67 -9.46 6.63
N SER A 111 7.45 -10.43 6.17
CA SER A 111 8.22 -11.33 7.05
C SER A 111 9.67 -10.85 7.03
N GLY A 112 10.18 -10.41 8.18
CA GLY A 112 11.49 -9.79 8.30
C GLY A 112 12.51 -10.64 9.04
N VAL A 113 13.78 -10.55 8.65
CA VAL A 113 14.93 -11.17 9.33
C VAL A 113 16.07 -10.17 9.42
N GLY A 114 16.64 -10.02 10.62
CA GLY A 114 17.82 -9.19 10.82
C GLY A 114 19.04 -9.86 10.18
N MET A 115 19.75 -9.15 9.31
CA MET A 115 20.92 -9.67 8.61
C MET A 115 22.15 -8.77 8.80
N SER A 116 23.31 -9.42 8.86
CA SER A 116 24.62 -8.77 8.87
C SER A 116 25.35 -9.04 7.57
N PHE A 117 25.79 -7.98 6.89
CA PHE A 117 26.53 -8.04 5.64
C PHE A 117 27.96 -7.58 5.89
N ALA A 118 28.92 -8.45 5.58
CA ALA A 118 30.32 -8.04 5.52
C ALA A 118 30.57 -7.24 4.23
N LEU A 119 31.24 -6.09 4.34
CA LEU A 119 31.33 -5.11 3.27
C LEU A 119 32.71 -5.04 2.64
N VAL A 120 32.76 -4.63 1.37
CA VAL A 120 34.04 -4.33 0.72
C VAL A 120 34.72 -3.13 1.40
N PRO A 121 36.06 -3.06 1.47
CA PRO A 121 36.78 -2.01 2.20
C PRO A 121 36.52 -0.57 1.72
N SER A 122 35.99 -0.39 0.51
CA SER A 122 35.61 0.93 -0.01
C SER A 122 34.36 1.51 0.67
N ILE A 123 33.59 0.71 1.41
CA ILE A 123 32.47 1.18 2.22
C ILE A 123 33.00 1.48 3.62
N SER A 124 33.02 2.76 3.98
CA SER A 124 33.75 3.25 5.15
C SER A 124 32.89 4.02 6.15
N ASN A 125 31.66 4.34 5.77
CA ASN A 125 30.74 5.10 6.59
C ASN A 125 29.27 4.88 6.17
N GLN A 126 28.34 5.43 6.95
CA GLN A 126 26.90 5.30 6.74
C GLN A 126 26.42 5.89 5.40
N VAL A 127 27.02 6.98 4.92
CA VAL A 127 26.60 7.68 3.68
C VAL A 127 26.83 6.79 2.45
N ASP A 128 27.84 5.93 2.49
CA ASP A 128 28.13 4.97 1.42
C ASP A 128 27.01 3.91 1.24
N LEU A 129 26.16 3.72 2.26
CA LEU A 129 25.03 2.79 2.26
C LEU A 129 23.69 3.45 1.88
N GLU A 130 23.66 4.76 1.66
CA GLU A 130 22.44 5.47 1.31
C GLU A 130 21.88 4.98 -0.05
N GLY A 131 20.63 4.51 -0.04
CA GLY A 131 19.99 3.90 -1.21
C GLY A 131 20.52 2.52 -1.57
N ALA A 132 21.22 1.84 -0.64
CA ALA A 132 21.57 0.44 -0.81
C ALA A 132 20.31 -0.44 -0.82
N TYR A 133 20.38 -1.54 -1.57
CA TYR A 133 19.28 -2.47 -1.75
C TYR A 133 19.79 -3.91 -1.86
N VAL A 134 18.91 -4.86 -1.59
CA VAL A 134 19.24 -6.29 -1.67
C VAL A 134 18.84 -6.88 -3.02
N LYS A 135 19.65 -7.81 -3.53
CA LYS A 135 19.26 -8.71 -4.62
C LYS A 135 19.31 -10.15 -4.10
N PRO A 136 18.16 -10.75 -3.80
CA PRO A 136 18.10 -12.16 -3.44
C PRO A 136 18.21 -13.04 -4.69
N THR A 137 18.75 -14.23 -4.53
CA THR A 137 18.60 -15.36 -5.45
C THR A 137 18.04 -16.50 -4.63
N TYR A 138 16.88 -17.04 -5.00
CA TYR A 138 16.23 -18.08 -4.22
C TYR A 138 15.73 -19.26 -5.05
N THR A 139 15.56 -20.36 -4.35
CA THR A 139 14.75 -21.50 -4.75
C THR A 139 13.61 -21.67 -3.75
N PHE A 140 12.44 -22.08 -4.22
CA PHE A 140 11.26 -22.32 -3.39
C PHE A 140 10.37 -23.38 -4.04
N VAL A 141 9.39 -23.86 -3.28
CA VAL A 141 8.33 -24.74 -3.74
C VAL A 141 7.00 -23.99 -3.68
N ILE A 142 6.27 -23.99 -4.80
CA ILE A 142 4.90 -23.46 -4.85
C ILE A 142 3.95 -24.50 -4.24
N GLY A 143 3.21 -24.07 -3.22
CA GLY A 143 2.16 -24.83 -2.58
C GLY A 143 0.80 -24.65 -3.26
N LYS A 144 -0.27 -24.84 -2.48
CA LYS A 144 -1.64 -24.66 -2.95
C LYS A 144 -2.00 -23.17 -3.10
N LYS A 145 -3.00 -22.89 -3.93
CA LYS A 145 -3.62 -21.56 -4.01
C LYS A 145 -4.25 -21.23 -2.65
N ALA A 146 -3.98 -20.05 -2.09
CA ALA A 146 -4.65 -19.60 -0.88
C ALA A 146 -6.16 -19.50 -1.08
N ALA A 147 -6.88 -19.77 -0.01
CA ALA A 147 -8.29 -19.39 0.07
C ALA A 147 -8.38 -17.85 0.09
N PRO A 148 -9.39 -17.26 -0.58
CA PRO A 148 -9.66 -15.85 -0.46
C PRO A 148 -9.87 -15.43 1.00
N VAL A 149 -9.25 -14.33 1.40
CA VAL A 149 -9.33 -13.78 2.76
C VAL A 149 -9.62 -12.29 2.71
N ALA A 150 -10.26 -11.76 3.75
CA ALA A 150 -10.45 -10.33 3.88
C ALA A 150 -9.16 -9.68 4.39
N LYS A 151 -8.85 -8.48 3.88
CA LYS A 151 -7.65 -7.71 4.26
C LYS A 151 -8.09 -6.30 4.59
N VAL A 152 -8.50 -6.09 5.84
CA VAL A 152 -8.99 -4.80 6.28
C VAL A 152 -7.82 -3.95 6.76
N LYS A 153 -7.61 -2.80 6.13
CA LYS A 153 -6.57 -1.84 6.53
C LYS A 153 -7.16 -0.42 6.61
N PRO A 154 -6.74 0.37 7.61
CA PRO A 154 -7.02 1.79 7.64
C PRO A 154 -6.18 2.54 6.60
N GLN A 155 -6.74 3.61 6.05
CA GLN A 155 -6.02 4.62 5.27
C GLN A 155 -6.45 6.00 5.73
N ILE A 156 -5.48 6.87 6.00
CA ILE A 156 -5.72 8.25 6.38
C ILE A 156 -6.09 9.05 5.13
N ILE A 157 -7.16 9.83 5.23
CA ILE A 157 -7.65 10.69 4.14
C ILE A 157 -7.53 12.18 4.48
N ALA A 158 -7.49 12.53 5.75
CA ALA A 158 -7.15 13.86 6.23
C ALA A 158 -6.63 13.83 7.66
N ALA A 159 -5.73 14.76 7.97
CA ALA A 159 -5.26 15.04 9.31
C ALA A 159 -5.21 16.56 9.50
N TYR A 160 -5.78 17.09 10.58
CA TYR A 160 -5.83 18.54 10.82
C TYR A 160 -6.04 18.88 12.30
N TYR A 161 -5.63 20.08 12.70
CA TYR A 161 -5.95 20.62 14.03
C TYR A 161 -7.23 21.45 14.00
N LYS A 162 -8.02 21.32 15.07
CA LYS A 162 -9.11 22.25 15.42
C LYS A 162 -8.90 22.69 16.88
N GLY A 163 -8.27 23.85 17.06
CA GLY A 163 -7.76 24.26 18.38
C GLY A 163 -6.63 23.33 18.82
N SER A 164 -6.73 22.75 20.02
CA SER A 164 -5.78 21.76 20.58
C SER A 164 -6.17 20.29 20.34
N THR A 165 -7.16 20.06 19.48
CA THR A 165 -7.62 18.71 19.12
C THR A 165 -7.08 18.36 17.73
N PHE A 166 -6.39 17.23 17.65
CA PHE A 166 -5.95 16.64 16.40
C PHE A 166 -7.05 15.72 15.87
N HIS A 167 -7.53 15.99 14.66
CA HIS A 167 -8.53 15.20 13.96
C HIS A 167 -7.86 14.34 12.90
N LEU A 168 -8.21 13.06 12.90
CA LEU A 168 -7.73 12.07 11.93
C LEU A 168 -8.93 11.43 11.25
N ASP A 169 -9.16 11.78 9.99
CA ASP A 169 -10.19 11.18 9.16
C ASP A 169 -9.58 10.02 8.37
N THR A 170 -10.25 8.87 8.43
CA THR A 170 -9.78 7.64 7.82
C THR A 170 -10.89 6.91 7.09
N ILE A 171 -10.48 6.06 6.16
CA ILE A 171 -11.30 4.98 5.63
C ILE A 171 -10.73 3.66 6.13
N ILE A 172 -11.59 2.74 6.51
CA ILE A 172 -11.23 1.35 6.80
C ILE A 172 -11.70 0.54 5.63
N VAL A 173 -10.76 0.03 4.83
CA VAL A 173 -11.02 -0.57 3.53
C VAL A 173 -10.72 -2.05 3.59
N ASN A 174 -11.59 -2.89 3.02
CA ASN A 174 -11.26 -4.28 2.77
C ASN A 174 -10.59 -4.43 1.40
N TYR A 175 -9.27 -4.49 1.40
CA TYR A 175 -8.45 -4.79 0.22
C TYR A 175 -8.43 -6.28 -0.13
N GLY A 176 -9.07 -7.14 0.66
CA GLY A 176 -9.02 -8.59 0.46
C GLY A 176 -9.99 -9.09 -0.60
N GLU A 177 -10.06 -10.40 -0.69
CA GLU A 177 -10.90 -11.15 -1.62
C GLU A 177 -12.04 -11.92 -0.95
N ALA A 178 -12.21 -11.78 0.36
CA ALA A 178 -13.36 -12.30 1.09
C ALA A 178 -14.07 -11.16 1.80
N THR A 179 -15.28 -11.41 2.28
CA THR A 179 -16.03 -10.42 3.04
C THR A 179 -15.57 -10.43 4.48
N ALA A 180 -15.21 -9.24 5.01
CA ALA A 180 -14.94 -9.06 6.43
C ALA A 180 -16.25 -8.91 7.22
N THR A 181 -16.36 -9.64 8.32
CA THR A 181 -17.54 -9.65 9.21
C THR A 181 -17.11 -9.75 10.68
N ASN A 182 -18.05 -9.66 11.63
CA ASN A 182 -17.81 -9.89 13.05
C ASN A 182 -16.65 -9.07 13.64
N PHE A 183 -16.62 -7.78 13.29
CA PHE A 183 -15.55 -6.88 13.72
C PHE A 183 -15.51 -6.74 15.24
N HIS A 184 -14.30 -6.80 15.79
CA HIS A 184 -14.07 -6.55 17.20
C HIS A 184 -12.72 -5.86 17.42
N TRP A 185 -12.68 -5.06 18.48
CA TRP A 185 -11.49 -4.32 18.88
C TRP A 185 -10.65 -5.18 19.82
N LYS A 186 -9.32 -5.14 19.67
CA LYS A 186 -8.41 -5.77 20.63
C LYS A 186 -8.31 -4.92 21.90
N ASP A 187 -7.72 -5.49 22.95
CA ASP A 187 -7.70 -4.90 24.30
C ASP A 187 -6.75 -3.69 24.49
N TRP A 188 -6.11 -3.21 23.42
CA TRP A 188 -5.19 -2.09 23.43
C TRP A 188 -5.67 -0.96 22.50
N THR A 189 -5.13 0.25 22.67
CA THR A 189 -5.48 1.44 21.88
C THR A 189 -4.59 1.53 20.64
N GLY A 190 -5.17 1.79 19.47
CA GLY A 190 -4.38 2.03 18.26
C GLY A 190 -3.54 3.30 18.37
N TYR A 191 -2.75 3.61 17.35
CA TYR A 191 -1.94 4.82 17.31
C TYR A 191 -1.79 5.36 15.88
N VAL A 192 -1.44 6.64 15.78
CA VAL A 192 -0.95 7.29 14.58
C VAL A 192 0.51 7.69 14.80
N VAL A 193 1.34 7.52 13.78
CA VAL A 193 2.79 7.74 13.86
C VAL A 193 3.31 8.54 12.68
N TRP A 194 4.27 9.41 12.94
CA TRP A 194 4.96 10.21 11.93
C TRP A 194 5.99 9.35 11.17
N PRO A 195 6.36 9.72 9.93
CA PRO A 195 7.25 8.92 9.09
C PRO A 195 8.65 8.69 9.70
N ASP A 196 9.12 9.65 10.49
CA ASP A 196 10.40 9.63 11.18
C ASP A 196 10.30 9.08 12.62
N GLU A 197 9.13 8.56 13.00
CA GLU A 197 8.81 8.05 14.32
C GLU A 197 8.96 9.08 15.47
N SER A 198 9.12 10.37 15.16
CA SER A 198 9.30 11.44 16.15
C SER A 198 8.05 11.68 17.01
N HIS A 199 6.89 11.33 16.48
CA HIS A 199 5.60 11.53 17.11
C HIS A 199 4.75 10.27 16.98
N LEU A 200 4.39 9.69 18.12
CA LEU A 200 3.44 8.60 18.24
C LEU A 200 2.30 9.07 19.15
N LEU A 201 1.09 9.07 18.61
CA LEU A 201 -0.11 9.51 19.34
C LEU A 201 -1.08 8.34 19.46
N ASP A 202 -1.44 8.00 20.70
CA ASP A 202 -2.46 7.00 20.96
C ASP A 202 -3.84 7.47 20.49
N LEU A 203 -4.55 6.58 19.81
CA LEU A 203 -5.96 6.76 19.51
C LEU A 203 -6.76 6.53 20.81
N PRO A 204 -7.58 7.50 21.25
CA PRO A 204 -8.17 7.45 22.58
C PRO A 204 -9.27 6.40 22.73
N GLN A 205 -9.74 5.82 21.62
CA GLN A 205 -10.91 4.96 21.59
C GLN A 205 -10.51 3.50 21.39
N LYS A 206 -11.08 2.61 22.20
CA LYS A 206 -11.06 1.14 22.01
C LYS A 206 -12.31 0.62 21.28
N LYS A 207 -13.14 1.53 20.76
CA LYS A 207 -14.34 1.24 19.95
C LYS A 207 -14.71 2.47 19.11
N HIS A 208 -15.33 2.30 17.95
CA HIS A 208 -15.79 3.41 17.10
C HIS A 208 -17.25 3.18 16.67
N PRO A 209 -18.13 4.20 16.63
CA PRO A 209 -19.54 4.03 16.28
C PRO A 209 -19.76 3.36 14.91
N ASN A 210 -18.95 3.74 13.92
CA ASN A 210 -19.04 3.19 12.56
C ASN A 210 -18.31 1.85 12.40
N ILE A 211 -17.50 1.44 13.38
CA ILE A 211 -16.75 0.18 13.32
C ILE A 211 -17.18 -0.72 14.47
N ASN A 212 -18.21 -1.49 14.19
CA ASN A 212 -18.92 -2.33 15.15
C ASN A 212 -19.07 -3.75 14.61
N GLN A 213 -19.52 -4.67 15.46
CA GLN A 213 -19.61 -6.10 15.14
C GLN A 213 -20.55 -6.41 13.96
N SER A 214 -21.56 -5.58 13.72
CA SER A 214 -22.50 -5.75 12.61
C SER A 214 -22.00 -5.17 11.28
N LEU A 215 -20.83 -4.50 11.27
CA LEU A 215 -20.20 -4.02 10.05
C LEU A 215 -19.87 -5.21 9.13
N VAL A 216 -20.14 -5.02 7.84
CA VAL A 216 -19.79 -5.97 6.79
C VAL A 216 -19.08 -5.20 5.69
N LEU A 217 -17.86 -5.60 5.34
CA LEU A 217 -17.10 -5.01 4.24
C LEU A 217 -16.76 -6.09 3.22
N GLY A 218 -17.42 -6.06 2.06
CA GLY A 218 -16.98 -6.83 0.89
C GLY A 218 -15.68 -6.28 0.30
N PRO A 219 -15.05 -6.99 -0.65
CA PRO A 219 -13.86 -6.50 -1.35
C PRO A 219 -14.05 -5.10 -1.93
N GLY A 220 -13.07 -4.23 -1.67
CA GLY A 220 -13.06 -2.83 -2.08
C GLY A 220 -14.07 -1.93 -1.38
N GLN A 221 -14.92 -2.45 -0.49
CA GLN A 221 -15.78 -1.63 0.34
C GLN A 221 -15.02 -1.06 1.52
N TYR A 222 -15.50 0.06 2.00
CA TYR A 222 -14.91 0.80 3.10
C TYR A 222 -15.97 1.42 4.02
N VAL A 223 -15.55 1.75 5.23
CA VAL A 223 -16.31 2.61 6.14
C VAL A 223 -15.46 3.82 6.55
N ARG A 224 -16.07 5.00 6.67
CA ARG A 224 -15.39 6.20 7.18
C ARG A 224 -15.36 6.19 8.71
N ALA A 225 -14.23 6.58 9.28
CA ALA A 225 -14.06 6.81 10.70
C ALA A 225 -13.29 8.10 10.95
N SER A 226 -13.59 8.78 12.05
CA SER A 226 -12.93 10.01 12.45
C SER A 226 -12.52 9.89 13.90
N PHE A 227 -11.24 10.11 14.17
CA PHE A 227 -10.67 10.01 15.51
C PHE A 227 -10.27 11.42 15.96
N GLU A 228 -10.65 11.75 17.20
CA GLU A 228 -10.31 13.03 17.84
C GLU A 228 -9.31 12.75 18.96
N ILE A 229 -8.09 13.27 18.82
CA ILE A 229 -7.00 13.11 19.80
C ILE A 229 -6.81 14.45 20.51
N SER A 230 -7.15 14.48 21.79
CA SER A 230 -7.07 15.70 22.61
C SER A 230 -5.65 15.94 23.14
N ASN A 231 -5.35 17.20 23.48
CA ASN A 231 -4.12 17.63 24.14
C ASN A 231 -2.85 17.39 23.31
N VAL A 232 -2.94 17.49 21.99
CA VAL A 232 -1.79 17.45 21.08
C VAL A 232 -1.29 18.88 20.87
N ASP A 233 0.02 19.08 20.91
CA ASP A 233 0.64 20.39 20.64
C ASP A 233 0.38 20.80 19.18
N PRO A 234 -0.42 21.87 18.92
CA PRO A 234 -0.72 22.33 17.57
C PRO A 234 0.49 22.83 16.79
N SER A 235 1.65 23.00 17.45
CA SER A 235 2.90 23.38 16.78
C SER A 235 3.57 22.21 16.04
N ILE A 236 3.19 20.96 16.33
CA ILE A 236 3.67 19.76 15.61
C ILE A 236 3.19 19.83 14.14
N PRO A 237 4.11 19.90 13.16
CA PRO A 237 3.73 19.92 11.75
C PRO A 237 3.02 18.63 11.35
N ILE A 238 1.91 18.77 10.60
CA ILE A 238 1.19 17.61 10.04
C ILE A 238 1.81 17.27 8.68
N PRO A 239 2.37 16.06 8.49
CA PRO A 239 2.87 15.58 7.20
C PRO A 239 1.73 15.41 6.19
N ASP A 240 2.07 15.04 4.96
CA ASP A 240 1.03 14.57 4.03
C ASP A 240 0.31 13.35 4.66
N PRO A 241 -1.03 13.27 4.59
CA PRO A 241 -1.77 12.12 5.09
C PRO A 241 -1.28 10.75 4.60
N ASN A 242 -0.69 10.67 3.40
CA ASN A 242 -0.15 9.41 2.86
C ASN A 242 1.18 8.99 3.51
N ASP A 243 1.87 9.91 4.17
CA ASP A 243 3.15 9.64 4.84
C ASP A 243 2.92 9.17 6.29
N LEU A 244 1.77 9.50 6.89
CA LEU A 244 1.41 9.08 8.24
C LEU A 244 1.11 7.57 8.31
N GLY A 245 1.60 6.91 9.35
CA GLY A 245 1.21 5.55 9.70
C GLY A 245 -0.01 5.55 10.62
N ILE A 246 -0.96 4.64 10.41
CA ILE A 246 -2.03 4.35 11.38
C ILE A 246 -2.20 2.85 11.64
N GLU A 247 -2.24 2.46 12.91
CA GLU A 247 -2.57 1.10 13.33
C GLU A 247 -3.86 1.14 14.12
N LEU A 248 -4.83 0.37 13.64
CA LEU A 248 -6.05 0.15 14.38
C LEU A 248 -6.09 -1.31 14.88
N PRO A 249 -6.34 -1.53 16.17
CA PRO A 249 -6.31 -2.85 16.78
C PRO A 249 -7.63 -3.58 16.50
N LEU A 250 -7.87 -3.94 15.24
CA LEU A 250 -9.08 -4.65 14.82
C LEU A 250 -8.82 -6.13 14.55
N GLN A 251 -9.85 -6.91 14.80
CA GLN A 251 -9.99 -8.29 14.37
C GLN A 251 -11.35 -8.44 13.67
N TYR A 252 -11.43 -9.41 12.76
CA TYR A 252 -12.61 -9.68 11.95
C TYR A 252 -12.53 -11.10 11.41
N ASP A 253 -13.69 -11.67 11.10
CA ASP A 253 -13.81 -12.95 10.42
C ASP A 253 -13.82 -12.75 8.91
N SER A 254 -13.30 -13.75 8.17
CA SER A 254 -13.37 -13.81 6.71
C SER A 254 -14.43 -14.82 6.29
N VAL A 255 -15.45 -14.36 5.57
CA VAL A 255 -16.55 -15.22 5.09
C VAL A 255 -16.60 -15.22 3.57
N ALA A 256 -16.68 -16.44 3.02
CA ALA A 256 -16.86 -16.80 1.62
C ALA A 256 -15.85 -16.19 0.62
N PRO A 257 -15.42 -16.95 -0.40
CA PRO A 257 -14.65 -16.34 -1.47
C PRO A 257 -15.52 -15.38 -2.27
N PHE A 258 -15.02 -14.17 -2.52
CA PHE A 258 -15.55 -13.34 -3.58
C PHE A 258 -15.17 -13.96 -4.93
N GLN A 259 -16.14 -13.96 -5.86
CA GLN A 259 -15.94 -14.48 -7.22
C GLN A 259 -14.89 -13.66 -7.96
N ASP A 260 -13.96 -14.39 -8.57
CA ASP A 260 -12.75 -13.90 -9.22
C ASP A 260 -13.08 -12.85 -10.30
N SER A 261 -12.67 -11.61 -10.08
CA SER A 261 -12.65 -10.59 -11.11
C SER A 261 -11.23 -10.02 -11.15
N GLN A 262 -10.59 -10.08 -12.31
CA GLN A 262 -9.24 -9.55 -12.52
C GLN A 262 -9.18 -8.03 -12.31
N PHE A 263 -10.33 -7.35 -12.38
CA PHE A 263 -10.44 -5.91 -12.17
C PHE A 263 -11.71 -5.58 -11.38
N LEU A 264 -11.56 -4.84 -10.28
CA LEU A 264 -12.65 -4.39 -9.43
C LEU A 264 -12.60 -2.87 -9.29
N LEU A 265 -13.58 -2.18 -9.90
CA LEU A 265 -13.80 -0.75 -9.70
C LEU A 265 -14.94 -0.53 -8.71
N MET A 266 -14.61 0.16 -7.62
CA MET A 266 -15.54 0.63 -6.61
C MET A 266 -15.66 2.16 -6.72
N VAL A 267 -16.88 2.66 -6.74
CA VAL A 267 -17.18 4.10 -6.65
C VAL A 267 -18.16 4.27 -5.50
N ASN A 268 -17.77 5.00 -4.46
CA ASN A 268 -18.63 5.25 -3.28
C ASN A 268 -19.28 3.97 -2.71
N ASN A 269 -18.46 2.94 -2.44
CA ASN A 269 -18.89 1.60 -1.95
C ASN A 269 -19.74 0.76 -2.90
N GLN A 270 -19.99 1.23 -4.12
CA GLN A 270 -20.72 0.49 -5.14
C GLN A 270 -19.77 -0.06 -6.20
N ARG A 271 -19.99 -1.32 -6.56
CA ARG A 271 -19.27 -1.93 -7.68
C ARG A 271 -19.77 -1.35 -8.99
N VAL A 272 -18.84 -0.86 -9.81
CA VAL A 272 -19.14 -0.41 -11.17
C VAL A 272 -18.79 -1.53 -12.13
N SER A 273 -19.79 -2.08 -12.81
CA SER A 273 -19.57 -3.03 -13.90
C SER A 273 -18.99 -2.28 -15.09
N THR A 274 -17.79 -2.64 -15.52
CA THR A 274 -17.05 -1.88 -16.52
C THR A 274 -16.10 -2.77 -17.32
N GLN A 275 -15.85 -2.38 -18.58
CA GLN A 275 -14.80 -2.95 -19.43
C GLN A 275 -13.49 -2.15 -19.30
N ALA A 276 -13.19 -1.72 -18.08
CA ALA A 276 -11.95 -1.01 -17.81
C ALA A 276 -10.74 -1.88 -18.14
N LEU A 277 -9.64 -1.23 -18.52
CA LEU A 277 -8.39 -1.89 -18.83
C LEU A 277 -7.22 -1.02 -18.42
N ILE A 278 -6.07 -1.64 -18.17
CA ILE A 278 -4.80 -0.93 -18.01
C ILE A 278 -3.96 -1.12 -19.26
N GLU A 279 -3.48 -0.01 -19.79
CA GLU A 279 -2.55 0.01 -20.92
C GLU A 279 -1.43 1.00 -20.62
N ASN A 280 -0.18 0.55 -20.70
CA ASN A 280 1.01 1.37 -20.45
C ASN A 280 0.98 2.08 -19.08
N GLY A 281 0.47 1.40 -18.05
CA GLY A 281 0.34 1.95 -16.69
C GLY A 281 -0.79 2.95 -16.51
N ILE A 282 -1.67 3.13 -17.51
CA ILE A 282 -2.83 4.03 -17.44
C ILE A 282 -4.10 3.18 -17.39
N THR A 283 -4.91 3.39 -16.36
CA THR A 283 -6.26 2.81 -16.29
C THR A 283 -7.22 3.61 -17.16
N TYR A 284 -7.76 2.94 -18.17
CA TYR A 284 -8.83 3.44 -19.01
C TYR A 284 -10.18 2.89 -18.55
N VAL A 285 -11.18 3.76 -18.51
CA VAL A 285 -12.56 3.40 -18.18
C VAL A 285 -13.54 3.97 -19.19
N PRO A 286 -14.67 3.29 -19.47
CA PRO A 286 -15.79 3.88 -20.19
C PRO A 286 -16.30 5.10 -19.42
N ILE A 287 -16.30 6.27 -20.06
CA ILE A 287 -16.68 7.51 -19.39
C ILE A 287 -18.09 7.46 -18.80
N ARG A 288 -19.02 6.78 -19.48
CA ARG A 288 -20.43 6.71 -19.08
C ARG A 288 -20.58 5.97 -17.76
N ALA A 289 -19.98 4.78 -17.65
CA ALA A 289 -20.04 3.97 -16.43
C ALA A 289 -19.47 4.72 -15.21
N LEU A 290 -18.36 5.43 -15.39
CA LEU A 290 -17.78 6.23 -14.31
C LEU A 290 -18.64 7.48 -13.99
N SER A 291 -19.16 8.16 -14.99
CA SER A 291 -19.99 9.36 -14.80
C SER A 291 -21.29 9.02 -14.07
N GLU A 292 -21.99 7.95 -14.48
CA GLU A 292 -23.20 7.45 -13.82
C GLU A 292 -22.94 7.09 -12.36
N ALA A 293 -21.86 6.35 -12.08
CA ALA A 293 -21.50 5.97 -10.72
C ALA A 293 -21.13 7.17 -9.83
N LEU A 294 -20.61 8.24 -10.44
CA LEU A 294 -20.32 9.51 -9.75
C LEU A 294 -21.53 10.45 -9.67
N GLY A 295 -22.67 10.11 -10.29
CA GLY A 295 -23.84 10.98 -10.38
C GLY A 295 -23.62 12.22 -11.27
N ALA A 296 -22.73 12.13 -12.25
CA ALA A 296 -22.43 13.19 -13.19
C ALA A 296 -23.27 13.08 -14.47
N GLU A 297 -23.64 14.21 -15.03
CA GLU A 297 -24.32 14.29 -16.33
C GLU A 297 -23.31 14.20 -17.47
N ILE A 298 -23.70 13.56 -18.57
CA ILE A 298 -22.84 13.35 -19.74
C ILE A 298 -23.56 13.77 -21.02
N SER A 299 -22.87 14.53 -21.86
CA SER A 299 -23.33 14.94 -23.18
C SER A 299 -22.27 14.64 -24.22
N TRP A 300 -22.70 14.19 -25.40
CA TRP A 300 -21.85 13.97 -26.56
C TRP A 300 -22.10 15.07 -27.60
N ASP A 301 -21.02 15.64 -28.14
CA ASP A 301 -21.05 16.61 -29.23
C ASP A 301 -20.39 16.00 -30.47
N GLU A 302 -21.22 15.57 -31.42
CA GLU A 302 -20.80 14.93 -32.66
C GLU A 302 -19.88 15.81 -33.53
N PRO A 303 -20.18 17.12 -33.75
CA PRO A 303 -19.35 17.96 -34.62
C PRO A 303 -17.91 18.11 -34.12
N SER A 304 -17.72 18.23 -32.81
CA SER A 304 -16.37 18.33 -32.22
C SER A 304 -15.79 16.99 -31.75
N GLN A 305 -16.53 15.87 -31.93
CA GLN A 305 -16.16 14.54 -31.42
C GLN A 305 -15.72 14.62 -29.96
N SER A 306 -16.56 15.21 -29.10
CA SER A 306 -16.22 15.45 -27.70
C SER A 306 -17.32 15.00 -26.74
N VAL A 307 -16.89 14.56 -25.55
CA VAL A 307 -17.76 14.32 -24.41
C VAL A 307 -17.60 15.46 -23.43
N THR A 308 -18.72 16.03 -22.99
CA THR A 308 -18.78 16.93 -21.84
C THR A 308 -19.41 16.18 -20.67
N VAL A 309 -18.74 16.22 -19.52
CA VAL A 309 -19.24 15.66 -18.25
C VAL A 309 -19.34 16.79 -17.23
N THR A 310 -20.50 16.91 -16.59
CA THR A 310 -20.80 17.96 -15.63
C THR A 310 -21.22 17.38 -14.29
N LYS A 311 -20.60 17.87 -13.22
CA LYS A 311 -20.98 17.54 -11.84
C LYS A 311 -20.72 18.73 -10.95
N ASP A 312 -21.71 19.11 -10.16
CA ASP A 312 -21.67 20.27 -9.27
C ASP A 312 -21.25 21.56 -10.01
N LYS A 313 -20.03 22.07 -9.75
CA LYS A 313 -19.46 23.26 -10.41
C LYS A 313 -18.36 22.92 -11.42
N SER A 314 -18.10 21.64 -11.65
CA SER A 314 -17.03 21.16 -12.51
C SER A 314 -17.58 20.73 -13.87
N THR A 315 -16.93 21.21 -14.93
CA THR A 315 -17.21 20.84 -16.33
C THR A 315 -15.94 20.28 -16.95
N LEU A 316 -15.99 19.01 -17.34
CA LEU A 316 -14.90 18.29 -18.00
C LEU A 316 -15.26 18.04 -19.47
N ARG A 317 -14.49 18.58 -20.41
CA ARG A 317 -14.67 18.32 -21.85
C ARG A 317 -13.47 17.58 -22.44
N LEU A 318 -13.73 16.37 -22.94
CA LEU A 318 -12.74 15.43 -23.47
C LEU A 318 -12.99 15.24 -24.97
N PHE A 319 -11.92 15.16 -25.76
CA PHE A 319 -12.01 14.98 -27.22
C PHE A 319 -11.48 13.61 -27.63
N VAL A 320 -12.07 13.03 -28.68
CA VAL A 320 -11.57 11.79 -29.28
C VAL A 320 -10.14 11.95 -29.78
N ASP A 321 -9.32 10.95 -29.49
CA ASP A 321 -7.91 10.80 -29.86
C ASP A 321 -7.01 11.96 -29.39
N SER A 322 -7.43 12.65 -28.33
CA SER A 322 -6.72 13.76 -27.72
C SER A 322 -6.28 13.41 -26.30
N ASN A 323 -5.08 13.86 -25.94
CA ASN A 323 -4.62 13.90 -24.55
C ASN A 323 -4.89 15.28 -23.90
N ARG A 324 -5.35 16.26 -24.68
CA ARG A 324 -5.80 17.57 -24.20
C ARG A 324 -7.29 17.56 -23.90
N TYR A 325 -7.66 18.22 -22.81
CA TYR A 325 -9.03 18.34 -22.36
C TYR A 325 -9.27 19.71 -21.72
N TYR A 326 -10.53 20.10 -21.55
CA TYR A 326 -10.88 21.29 -20.78
C TYR A 326 -11.42 20.87 -19.42
N LEU A 327 -10.93 21.51 -18.36
CA LEU A 327 -11.52 21.47 -17.03
C LEU A 327 -11.88 22.91 -16.64
N ASN A 328 -13.17 23.21 -16.51
CA ASN A 328 -13.67 24.57 -16.22
C ASN A 328 -13.07 25.62 -17.18
N ASP A 329 -13.13 25.32 -18.47
CA ASP A 329 -12.58 26.12 -19.58
C ASP A 329 -11.05 26.29 -19.61
N GLN A 330 -10.33 25.68 -18.66
CA GLN A 330 -8.87 25.65 -18.67
C GLN A 330 -8.36 24.42 -19.42
N ILE A 331 -7.37 24.63 -20.29
CA ILE A 331 -6.74 23.55 -21.05
C ILE A 331 -5.79 22.78 -20.15
N MET A 332 -6.02 21.48 -20.07
CA MET A 332 -5.19 20.53 -19.34
C MET A 332 -4.65 19.47 -20.29
N THR A 333 -3.64 18.73 -19.85
CA THR A 333 -3.07 17.59 -20.58
C THR A 333 -3.05 16.35 -19.68
N SER A 334 -3.22 15.19 -20.28
CA SER A 334 -3.23 13.90 -19.60
C SER A 334 -2.13 12.97 -20.15
N PRO A 335 -1.68 11.97 -19.37
CA PRO A 335 -0.64 11.04 -19.81
C PRO A 335 -1.10 10.09 -20.92
N GLY A 336 -2.41 9.94 -21.15
CA GLY A 336 -3.00 9.05 -22.15
C GLY A 336 -4.07 9.77 -22.96
N LYS A 337 -4.36 9.27 -24.17
CA LYS A 337 -5.39 9.86 -25.04
C LYS A 337 -6.76 9.28 -24.70
N ALA A 338 -7.76 10.13 -24.54
CA ALA A 338 -9.15 9.65 -24.59
C ALA A 338 -9.44 9.14 -26.01
N ARG A 339 -10.13 8.01 -26.14
CA ARG A 339 -10.29 7.32 -27.43
C ARG A 339 -11.58 6.52 -27.50
N LEU A 340 -12.04 6.23 -28.71
CA LEU A 340 -13.10 5.26 -28.91
C LEU A 340 -12.52 3.84 -28.97
N GLN A 341 -12.96 2.98 -28.07
CA GLN A 341 -12.72 1.54 -28.13
C GLN A 341 -13.85 0.87 -28.92
N ASN A 342 -13.48 0.01 -29.87
CA ASN A 342 -14.39 -0.67 -30.78
C ASN A 342 -15.38 0.30 -31.47
N ASN A 343 -14.93 1.51 -31.80
CA ASN A 343 -15.70 2.61 -32.41
C ASN A 343 -17.01 2.98 -31.67
N THR A 344 -17.18 2.59 -30.41
CA THR A 344 -18.46 2.74 -29.69
C THR A 344 -18.30 3.20 -28.25
N THR A 345 -17.24 2.77 -27.56
CA THR A 345 -17.07 3.04 -26.13
C THR A 345 -16.01 4.11 -25.95
N PHE A 346 -16.39 5.29 -25.46
CA PHE A 346 -15.42 6.35 -25.18
C PHE A 346 -14.66 6.05 -23.88
N MET A 347 -13.41 5.64 -24.06
CA MET A 347 -12.49 5.26 -23.01
C MET A 347 -11.61 6.45 -22.63
N VAL A 348 -11.49 6.69 -21.33
CA VAL A 348 -10.76 7.84 -20.80
C VAL A 348 -9.81 7.39 -19.70
N PRO A 349 -8.64 8.03 -19.54
CA PRO A 349 -7.83 7.83 -18.35
C PRO A 349 -8.65 8.18 -17.09
N LEU A 350 -8.84 7.20 -16.21
CA LEU A 350 -9.68 7.30 -15.01
C LEU A 350 -9.32 8.51 -14.15
N ARG A 351 -8.01 8.77 -14.01
CA ARG A 351 -7.46 9.85 -13.19
C ARG A 351 -7.99 11.22 -13.59
N ILE A 352 -8.19 11.48 -14.88
CA ILE A 352 -8.72 12.77 -15.36
C ILE A 352 -10.10 13.05 -14.77
N VAL A 353 -10.97 12.05 -14.81
CA VAL A 353 -12.35 12.16 -14.33
C VAL A 353 -12.39 12.30 -12.82
N ALA A 354 -11.58 11.50 -12.12
CA ALA A 354 -11.49 11.57 -10.67
C ALA A 354 -10.97 12.94 -10.18
N GLU A 355 -9.92 13.47 -10.80
CA GLU A 355 -9.35 14.78 -10.47
C GLU A 355 -10.33 15.92 -10.77
N ALA A 356 -11.01 15.88 -11.93
CA ALA A 356 -12.01 16.88 -12.32
C ALA A 356 -13.15 17.01 -11.30
N PHE A 357 -13.51 15.90 -10.65
CA PHE A 357 -14.58 15.83 -9.65
C PHE A 357 -14.06 15.69 -8.22
N HIS A 358 -12.80 16.06 -7.98
CA HIS A 358 -12.16 16.08 -6.66
C HIS A 358 -12.28 14.77 -5.87
N CYS A 359 -12.37 13.65 -6.58
CA CYS A 359 -12.45 12.32 -5.98
C CYS A 359 -11.06 11.84 -5.56
N MET A 360 -11.00 11.13 -4.44
CA MET A 360 -9.82 10.35 -4.07
C MET A 360 -9.82 9.04 -4.85
N VAL A 361 -8.64 8.59 -5.27
CA VAL A 361 -8.48 7.32 -5.98
C VAL A 361 -7.43 6.50 -5.26
N HIS A 362 -7.82 5.30 -4.86
CA HIS A 362 -6.94 4.30 -4.27
C HIS A 362 -6.76 3.16 -5.26
N TYR A 363 -5.50 2.80 -5.50
CA TYR A 363 -5.13 1.67 -6.31
C TYR A 363 -4.50 0.64 -5.40
N GLU A 364 -5.02 -0.57 -5.40
CA GLU A 364 -4.43 -1.71 -4.73
C GLU A 364 -4.27 -2.84 -5.74
N GLN A 365 -3.07 -3.41 -5.80
CA GLN A 365 -2.81 -4.59 -6.60
C GLN A 365 -2.73 -5.81 -5.68
N ASN A 366 -3.68 -6.72 -5.84
CA ASN A 366 -3.68 -8.01 -5.16
C ASN A 366 -3.33 -9.11 -6.15
N TRP A 367 -2.05 -9.47 -6.19
CA TRP A 367 -1.54 -10.48 -7.12
C TRP A 367 -1.74 -10.05 -8.59
N GLU A 368 -2.66 -10.70 -9.30
CA GLU A 368 -3.08 -10.38 -10.68
C GLU A 368 -4.32 -9.47 -10.72
N LYS A 369 -4.91 -9.13 -9.56
CA LYS A 369 -6.12 -8.33 -9.49
C LYS A 369 -5.80 -6.88 -9.21
N GLU A 370 -6.51 -6.02 -9.92
CA GLU A 370 -6.49 -4.60 -9.66
C GLU A 370 -7.79 -4.18 -8.98
N LEU A 371 -7.65 -3.61 -7.80
CA LEU A 371 -8.73 -2.97 -7.06
C LEU A 371 -8.53 -1.46 -7.16
N ILE A 372 -9.52 -0.78 -7.72
CA ILE A 372 -9.56 0.67 -7.78
C ILE A 372 -10.76 1.15 -6.99
N ILE A 373 -10.52 2.03 -6.03
CA ILE A 373 -11.57 2.61 -5.19
C ILE A 373 -11.58 4.11 -5.42
N ILE A 374 -12.73 4.63 -5.84
CA ILE A 374 -12.99 6.05 -6.02
C ILE A 374 -13.94 6.51 -4.92
N ILE A 375 -13.54 7.57 -4.23
CA ILE A 375 -14.28 8.17 -3.13
C ILE A 375 -14.54 9.63 -3.47
N SER A 376 -15.81 10.00 -3.63
CA SER A 376 -16.19 11.41 -3.69
C SER A 376 -15.95 12.05 -2.32
N LYS A 377 -15.36 13.25 -2.29
CA LYS A 377 -15.06 13.96 -1.04
C LYS A 377 -16.32 14.30 -0.26
#